data_AF-A0A1H6IN94-F1
#
_entry.id   AF-A0A1H6IN94-F1
#
_cell.length_a   1.000
_cell.length_b   1.000
_cell.length_c   1.000
_cell.angle_alpha   90.00
_cell.angle_beta   90.00
_cell.angle_gamma   90.00
#
_symmetry.space_group_name_H-M   'P 1'
#
loop_
_entity.id
_entity.type
_entity.pdbx_description
1 polymer ?
#
loop_
_entity_poly.entity_id
_entity_poly.type
_entity_poly.pdbx_seq_one_letter_code
_entity_poly.pdbx_strand_id
1 'polypeptide(L)'
;MATEACAVCDTDVRIAGGIGDLWSFAFESTQGLTLELVDGSEFFLCFDCLERLPDDTEPTAADVERLQAAAETDAGTAADGTETDVPSK
;
A
#
# COMPACT_ATOMS: atom_id res chain seq x y z
N MET A 1 4.07 13.96 8.83
CA MET A 1 3.52 12.64 8.45
C MET A 1 3.82 12.47 6.99
N ALA A 2 4.61 11.46 6.62
CA ALA A 2 4.90 11.16 5.22
C ALA A 2 3.86 10.15 4.72
N THR A 3 3.22 10.46 3.60
CA THR A 3 2.38 9.53 2.86
C THR A 3 2.96 9.38 1.46
N GLU A 4 2.76 8.22 0.87
CA GLU A 4 3.12 7.92 -0.51
C GLU A 4 1.98 7.16 -1.16
N ALA A 5 1.73 7.43 -2.44
CA ALA A 5 0.67 6.78 -3.19
C ALA A 5 1.10 5.36 -3.57
N CYS A 6 0.23 4.38 -3.31
CA CYS A 6 0.42 3.01 -3.78
C CYS A 6 0.41 2.99 -5.32
N ALA A 7 1.40 2.35 -5.93
CA ALA A 7 1.49 2.25 -7.39
C ALA A 7 0.32 1.46 -8.02
N VAL A 8 -0.48 0.71 -7.26
CA VAL A 8 -1.61 -0.08 -7.78
C VAL A 8 -2.94 0.63 -7.62
N CYS A 9 -3.29 1.02 -6.39
CA CYS A 9 -4.61 1.56 -6.07
C CYS A 9 -4.64 3.09 -5.93
N ASP A 10 -3.51 3.77 -6.17
CA ASP A 10 -3.34 5.22 -6.05
C ASP A 10 -3.72 5.81 -4.67
N THR A 11 -3.89 4.95 -3.66
CA THR A 11 -4.27 5.36 -2.31
C THR A 11 -3.04 5.88 -1.58
N ASP A 12 -3.17 7.06 -0.95
CA ASP A 12 -2.16 7.61 -0.05
C ASP A 12 -2.01 6.74 1.20
N VAL A 13 -0.89 6.02 1.29
CA VAL A 13 -0.56 5.15 2.43
C VAL A 13 0.53 5.78 3.29
N ARG A 14 0.44 5.61 4.61
CA ARG A 14 1.44 6.17 5.53
C ARG A 14 2.76 5.40 5.45
N ILE A 15 3.85 6.13 5.29
CA ILE A 15 5.22 5.62 5.39
C ILE A 15 5.81 6.01 6.73
N ALA A 16 6.46 5.06 7.41
CA ALA A 16 7.30 5.37 8.57
C ALA A 16 8.58 6.06 8.06
N GLY A 17 8.68 7.37 8.28
CA GLY A 17 9.70 8.15 7.60
C GLY A 17 9.73 9.61 8.00
N GLY A 18 10.03 9.90 9.27
CA GLY A 18 10.34 11.26 9.73
C GLY A 18 11.13 11.26 11.05
N ILE A 19 11.94 12.29 11.30
CA ILE A 19 12.67 12.46 12.58
C ILE A 19 11.73 12.56 13.80
N GLY A 20 10.42 12.74 13.58
CA GLY A 20 9.37 12.63 14.61
C GLY A 20 9.03 11.19 15.00
N ASP A 21 9.13 10.23 14.08
CA ASP A 21 8.91 8.80 14.32
C ASP A 21 10.11 8.13 15.01
N LEU A 22 11.28 8.78 15.01
CA LEU A 22 12.48 8.31 15.72
C LEU A 22 12.40 8.50 17.24
N TRP A 23 11.55 9.42 17.72
CA TRP A 23 11.35 9.72 19.15
C TRP A 23 9.94 9.41 19.64
N SER A 24 9.00 9.20 18.72
CA SER A 24 7.71 8.60 19.02
C SER A 24 7.85 7.10 18.87
N PHE A 25 7.73 6.34 19.96
CA PHE A 25 7.50 4.89 19.93
C PHE A 25 6.13 4.54 19.30
N ALA A 26 5.64 5.34 18.35
CA ALA A 26 4.54 5.01 17.48
C ALA A 26 5.01 3.90 16.54
N PHE A 27 4.97 2.67 17.06
CA PHE A 27 4.89 1.42 16.31
C PHE A 27 3.61 1.35 15.44
N GLU A 28 3.12 2.49 14.93
CA GLU A 28 2.09 2.46 13.91
C GLU A 28 2.72 1.81 12.69
N SER A 29 2.25 0.60 12.39
CA SER A 29 2.80 -0.26 11.36
C SER A 29 2.80 0.50 10.03
N THR A 30 3.94 0.55 9.34
CA THR A 30 4.02 1.01 7.96
C THR A 30 2.89 0.35 7.17
N GLN A 31 2.12 1.08 6.38
CA GLN A 31 1.01 0.49 5.64
C GLN A 31 1.40 0.05 4.22
N GLY A 32 2.69 0.14 3.89
CA GLY A 32 3.26 -0.29 2.63
C GLY A 32 4.79 -0.32 2.69
N LEU A 33 5.39 -0.85 1.63
CA LEU A 33 6.85 -0.86 1.46
C LEU A 33 7.22 -0.80 -0.02
N THR A 34 8.41 -0.29 -0.29
CA THR A 34 9.00 -0.29 -1.63
C THR A 34 9.62 -1.65 -1.93
N LEU A 35 9.17 -2.27 -3.02
CA LEU A 35 9.66 -3.55 -3.53
C LEU A 35 10.46 -3.33 -4.82
N GLU A 36 11.60 -3.99 -4.92
CA GLU A 36 12.33 -4.18 -6.18
C GLU A 36 11.83 -5.47 -6.85
N LEU A 37 11.37 -5.36 -8.10
CA LEU A 37 10.87 -6.48 -8.90
C LEU A 37 11.99 -7.09 -9.74
N VAL A 38 11.73 -8.26 -10.33
CA VAL A 38 12.78 -9.00 -11.08
C VAL A 38 13.21 -8.35 -12.37
N ASP A 39 12.41 -7.44 -12.93
CA ASP A 39 12.79 -6.60 -14.07
C ASP A 39 13.62 -5.37 -13.66
N GLY A 40 13.94 -5.21 -12.37
CA GLY A 40 14.72 -4.11 -11.82
C GLY A 40 13.93 -2.83 -11.58
N SER A 41 12.60 -2.87 -11.77
CA SER A 41 11.70 -1.77 -11.43
C SER A 41 11.42 -1.74 -9.93
N GLU A 42 11.34 -0.54 -9.36
CA GLU A 42 10.98 -0.34 -7.96
C GLU A 42 9.58 0.27 -7.85
N PHE A 43 8.72 -0.31 -7.02
CA PHE A 43 7.36 0.18 -6.79
C PHE A 43 7.03 0.21 -5.30
N PHE A 44 6.37 1.28 -4.85
CA PHE A 44 5.77 1.33 -3.53
C PHE A 44 4.36 0.75 -3.55
N LEU A 45 4.14 -0.29 -2.75
CA LEU A 45 2.87 -1.00 -2.66
C LEU A 45 2.36 -1.02 -1.22
N CYS A 46 1.06 -0.79 -1.03
CA CYS A 46 0.41 -1.08 0.24
C CYS A 46 0.35 -2.60 0.48
N PHE A 47 0.19 -3.01 1.73
CA PHE A 47 0.13 -4.44 2.07
C PHE A 47 -1.02 -5.17 1.35
N ASP A 48 -2.19 -4.54 1.22
CA ASP A 48 -3.33 -5.14 0.51
C ASP A 48 -3.03 -5.45 -0.97
N CYS A 49 -2.24 -4.60 -1.63
CA CYS A 49 -1.86 -4.81 -3.03
C CYS A 49 -0.69 -5.78 -3.17
N LEU A 50 0.22 -5.79 -2.18
CA LEU A 50 1.32 -6.74 -2.10
C LEU A 50 0.77 -8.17 -2.01
N GLU A 51 -0.27 -8.40 -1.20
CA GLU A 51 -0.95 -9.70 -1.07
C GLU A 51 -1.71 -10.15 -2.33
N ARG A 52 -1.85 -9.27 -3.34
CA ARG A 52 -2.48 -9.60 -4.64
C ARG A 52 -1.47 -9.92 -5.73
N LEU A 53 -0.17 -9.76 -5.45
CA LEU A 53 0.87 -10.15 -6.39
C LEU A 53 0.84 -11.68 -6.59
N PRO A 54 1.28 -12.17 -7.75
CA PRO A 54 1.35 -13.60 -7.97
C PRO A 54 2.37 -14.25 -7.02
N ASP A 55 1.92 -15.21 -6.22
CA ASP A 55 2.80 -16.02 -5.37
C ASP A 55 3.46 -17.18 -6.13
N ASP A 56 2.88 -17.58 -7.27
CA ASP A 56 3.35 -18.71 -8.09
C ASP A 56 4.50 -18.35 -9.04
N THR A 57 4.73 -17.05 -9.27
CA THR A 57 5.74 -16.55 -10.21
C THR A 57 6.43 -15.32 -9.64
N GLU A 58 7.66 -15.07 -10.06
CA GLU A 58 8.35 -13.84 -9.69
C GLU A 58 7.61 -12.60 -10.25
N PRO A 59 7.23 -11.64 -9.40
CA PRO A 59 6.43 -10.49 -9.82
C PRO A 59 7.25 -9.51 -10.67
N THR A 60 6.59 -8.93 -11.68
CA THR A 60 7.15 -7.98 -12.64
C THR A 60 6.34 -6.70 -12.73
N ALA A 61 6.86 -5.66 -13.37
CA ALA A 61 6.11 -4.43 -13.64
C ALA A 61 4.76 -4.69 -14.35
N ALA A 62 4.67 -5.70 -15.22
CA ALA A 62 3.42 -6.06 -15.90
C ALA A 62 2.35 -6.62 -14.94
N ASP A 63 2.75 -7.21 -13.81
CA ASP A 63 1.82 -7.64 -12.76
C ASP A 63 1.22 -6.42 -12.06
N VAL A 64 2.04 -5.41 -11.77
CA VAL A 64 1.59 -4.15 -11.18
C VAL A 64 0.60 -3.44 -12.10
N GLU A 65 0.90 -3.32 -13.39
CA GLU A 65 -0.02 -2.73 -14.38
C GLU A 65 -1.35 -3.49 -14.49
N ARG A 66 -1.31 -4.84 -14.42
CA ARG A 66 -2.54 -5.65 -14.37
C ARG A 66 -3.36 -5.37 -13.13
N LEU A 67 -2.72 -5.23 -11.97
CA LEU A 67 -3.40 -4.91 -10.72
C LEU A 67 -3.97 -3.49 -10.73
N GLN A 68 -3.31 -2.51 -11.37
CA GLN A 68 -3.86 -1.17 -11.57
C GLN A 68 -5.18 -1.23 -12.34
N ALA A 69 -5.21 -1.93 -13.48
CA ALA A 69 -6.42 -2.08 -14.28
C ALA A 69 -7.55 -2.80 -13.51
N ALA A 70 -7.21 -3.74 -12.64
CA ALA A 70 -8.18 -4.39 -11.75
C ALA A 70 -8.67 -3.43 -10.65
N ALA A 71 -7.78 -2.67 -10.03
CA ALA A 71 -8.10 -1.71 -8.97
C ALA A 71 -8.99 -0.57 -9.46
N GLU A 72 -8.82 -0.10 -10.71
CA GLU A 72 -9.73 0.86 -11.34
C GLU A 72 -11.17 0.32 -11.43
N THR A 73 -11.31 -1.00 -11.57
CA THR A 73 -12.62 -1.67 -11.57
C THR A 73 -13.20 -1.77 -10.15
N ASP A 74 -12.36 -2.01 -9.15
CA ASP A 74 -12.75 -2.12 -7.73
C ASP A 74 -13.00 -0.77 -7.03
N ALA A 75 -12.33 0.30 -7.48
CA ALA A 75 -12.47 1.66 -6.95
C ALA A 75 -13.90 2.21 -7.11
N GLY A 76 -14.70 1.65 -8.02
CA GLY A 76 -16.13 1.94 -8.13
C GLY A 76 -16.98 1.42 -6.95
N THR A 77 -16.44 0.54 -6.11
CA THR A 77 -17.15 -0.11 -4.98
C THR A 77 -16.64 0.32 -3.60
N ALA A 78 -15.44 0.92 -3.49
CA ALA A 78 -14.82 1.33 -2.22
C ALA A 78 -15.34 2.65 -1.61
N ALA A 79 -16.40 3.24 -2.17
CA ALA A 79 -17.08 4.42 -1.60
C ALA A 79 -18.17 4.03 -0.58
N ASP A 80 -17.95 3.01 0.26
CA ASP A 80 -18.76 2.76 1.46
C ASP A 80 -17.89 2.03 2.49
N GLY A 81 -17.38 2.78 3.46
CA GLY A 81 -16.46 2.26 4.47
C GLY A 81 -16.13 3.29 5.55
N THR A 82 -17.11 4.10 5.94
CA THR A 82 -17.06 4.82 7.21
C THR A 82 -17.33 3.86 8.37
N GLU A 83 -16.69 4.15 9.52
CA GLU A 83 -16.97 3.59 10.86
C GLU A 83 -16.21 2.29 11.20
N THR A 84 -15.39 2.24 12.25
CA THR A 84 -15.91 2.28 13.62
C THR A 84 -14.95 2.87 14.66
N ASP A 85 -15.49 3.88 15.34
CA ASP A 85 -15.27 4.31 16.72
C ASP A 85 -14.75 3.19 17.66
N VAL A 86 -13.61 3.42 18.32
CA VAL A 86 -13.15 2.57 19.44
C VAL A 86 -13.22 3.40 20.72
N PRO A 87 -14.11 3.08 21.69
CA PRO A 87 -14.25 3.87 22.90
C PRO A 87 -13.10 3.60 23.87
N SER A 88 -12.53 4.69 24.39
CA SER A 88 -11.62 4.73 25.53
C SER A 88 -12.26 4.13 26.78
N LYS A 89 -11.48 3.32 27.51
CA LYS A 89 -11.72 3.02 28.93
C LYS A 89 -10.52 3.47 29.76
#